data_AF-A0A069IVA1-F1
#
_entry.id   AF-A0A069IVA1-F1
#
_cell.length_a   1.000
_cell.length_b   1.000
_cell.length_c   1.000
_cell.angle_alpha   90.00
_cell.angle_beta   90.00
_cell.angle_gamma   90.00
#
_symmetry.space_group_name_H-M   'P 1'
#
loop_
_entity.id
_entity.type
_entity.pdbx_description
1 polymer ?
#
loop_
_entity_poly.entity_id
_entity_poly.type
_entity_poly.pdbx_seq_one_letter_code
_entity_poly.pdbx_strand_id
1 'polypeptide(L)'
;MPDFERGDVVRIPFPYTDRNTRQHRPGLVVSAGGIGDQAGLIWVVMITSAANRRWPDDLDLEDRYGEAGLPAPSVVRPSKIATIEASAAESIGRLDEARLAVVMETIRRWL
;
A
#
# COMPACT_ATOMS: atom_id res chain seq x y z
N MET A 1 1.29 15.28 -12.39
CA MET A 1 1.75 14.13 -11.59
C MET A 1 0.70 13.04 -11.68
N PRO A 2 1.03 11.76 -11.48
CA PRO A 2 -0.02 10.75 -11.37
C PRO A 2 -0.90 11.10 -10.16
N ASP A 3 -2.20 11.28 -10.40
CA ASP A 3 -3.19 11.49 -9.35
C ASP A 3 -3.54 10.12 -8.77
N PHE A 4 -3.06 9.86 -7.56
CA PHE A 4 -3.42 8.67 -6.81
C PHE A 4 -4.50 8.98 -5.79
N GLU A 5 -5.41 8.05 -5.63
CA GLU A 5 -6.48 8.11 -4.66
C GLU A 5 -6.34 7.03 -3.60
N ARG A 6 -7.01 7.26 -2.47
CA ARG A 6 -7.17 6.24 -1.44
C ARG A 6 -7.74 4.97 -2.08
N GLY A 7 -7.10 3.83 -1.81
CA GLY A 7 -7.49 2.53 -2.33
C GLY A 7 -6.65 2.07 -3.52
N ASP A 8 -5.92 2.98 -4.18
CA ASP A 8 -5.03 2.60 -5.26
C ASP A 8 -3.89 1.71 -4.74
N VAL A 9 -3.60 0.66 -5.49
CA VAL A 9 -2.46 -0.22 -5.25
C VAL A 9 -1.35 0.20 -6.19
N VAL A 10 -0.21 0.56 -5.59
CA VAL A 10 0.92 1.12 -6.31
C VAL A 10 2.16 0.27 -6.14
N ARG A 11 2.95 0.16 -7.20
CA ARG A 11 4.30 -0.37 -7.17
C ARG A 11 5.27 0.77 -6.88
N ILE A 12 6.08 0.63 -5.83
CA ILE A 12 6.96 1.69 -5.34
C ILE A 12 8.39 1.18 -5.12
N PRO A 13 9.42 2.01 -5.35
CA PRO A 13 10.77 1.70 -4.92
C PRO A 13 10.82 1.82 -3.40
N PHE A 14 10.66 0.71 -2.67
CA PHE A 14 10.57 0.74 -1.21
C PHE A 14 11.97 0.97 -0.59
N PRO A 15 12.19 2.02 0.20
CA PRO A 15 13.56 2.46 0.52
C PRO A 15 14.21 1.78 1.74
N TYR A 16 13.70 0.66 2.26
CA TYR A 16 14.04 0.21 3.63
C TYR A 16 14.90 -1.04 3.80
N THR A 17 15.61 -1.55 2.78
CA THR A 17 16.63 -2.57 3.06
C THR A 17 17.87 -2.45 2.19
N ASP A 18 19.01 -2.40 2.88
CA ASP A 18 20.43 -2.46 2.51
C ASP A 18 20.87 -3.62 1.58
N ARG A 19 20.03 -4.00 0.61
CA ARG A 19 20.40 -4.99 -0.40
C ARG A 19 20.35 -4.34 -1.76
N ASN A 20 21.42 -4.57 -2.52
CA ASN A 20 21.75 -4.03 -3.84
C ASN A 20 20.74 -4.43 -4.97
N THR A 21 19.50 -4.74 -4.61
CA THR A 21 18.39 -4.99 -5.52
C THR A 21 17.28 -4.00 -5.20
N ARG A 22 16.98 -3.11 -6.16
CA ARG A 22 15.77 -2.28 -6.17
C ARG A 22 14.56 -3.20 -6.32
N GLN A 23 14.16 -3.82 -5.23
CA GLN A 23 12.95 -4.63 -5.18
C GLN A 23 11.76 -3.68 -5.04
N HIS A 24 11.06 -3.47 -6.16
CA HIS A 24 9.79 -2.78 -6.14
C HIS A 24 8.80 -3.58 -5.29
N ARG A 25 8.11 -2.90 -4.38
CA ARG A 25 7.11 -3.50 -3.50
C ARG A 25 5.74 -2.88 -3.79
N PRO A 26 4.66 -3.67 -3.70
CA PRO A 26 3.32 -3.10 -3.69
C PRO A 26 3.08 -2.33 -2.38
N GLY A 27 2.30 -1.26 -2.47
CA GLY A 27 1.77 -0.49 -1.36
C GLY A 27 0.35 -0.04 -1.65
N LEU A 28 -0.45 0.15 -0.61
CA LEU A 28 -1.82 0.66 -0.71
C LEU A 28 -1.83 2.14 -0.36
N VAL A 29 -2.32 2.98 -1.25
CA VAL A 29 -2.50 4.42 -1.00
C VAL A 29 -3.63 4.63 0.02
N VAL A 30 -3.34 5.37 1.08
CA VAL A 30 -4.28 5.66 2.18
C VAL A 30 -4.57 7.16 2.37
N SER A 31 -3.75 8.03 1.77
CA SER A 31 -4.03 9.47 1.71
C SER A 31 -5.25 9.76 0.81
N ALA A 32 -6.02 10.79 1.16
CA ALA A 32 -7.17 11.24 0.37
C ALA A 32 -6.69 12.14 -0.79
N GLY A 33 -5.91 11.56 -1.70
CA GLY A 33 -5.23 12.29 -2.77
C GLY A 33 -3.76 12.59 -2.44
N GLY A 34 -3.15 13.41 -3.31
CA GLY A 34 -1.82 13.98 -3.10
C GLY A 34 -1.81 14.97 -1.93
N ILE A 35 -0.73 14.93 -1.14
CA ILE A 35 -0.51 15.72 0.07
C ILE A 35 0.86 16.42 -0.01
N GLY A 36 1.11 17.34 0.92
CA GLY A 36 2.37 18.10 0.96
C GLY A 36 2.45 19.20 -0.10
N ASP A 37 3.65 19.72 -0.32
CA ASP A 37 3.87 20.77 -1.32
C ASP A 37 3.54 20.27 -2.72
N GLN A 38 2.81 21.08 -3.49
CA GLN A 38 2.32 20.76 -4.84
C GLN A 38 1.58 19.42 -4.96
N ALA A 39 1.00 18.90 -3.87
CA ALA A 39 0.41 17.57 -3.82
C ALA A 39 1.40 16.45 -4.24
N GLY A 40 2.68 16.67 -3.96
CA GLY A 40 3.83 15.85 -4.35
C GLY A 40 3.86 14.44 -3.76
N LEU A 41 3.26 14.29 -2.58
CA LEU A 41 3.45 13.15 -1.70
C LEU A 41 2.17 12.34 -1.58
N ILE A 42 2.32 11.06 -1.27
CA ILE A 42 1.22 10.18 -0.88
C ILE A 42 1.60 9.35 0.34
N TRP A 43 0.60 9.00 1.15
CA TRP A 43 0.78 8.01 2.21
C TRP A 43 0.39 6.64 1.70
N VAL A 44 1.28 5.68 1.95
CA VAL A 44 1.08 4.28 1.56
C VAL A 44 1.31 3.37 2.76
N VAL A 45 0.51 2.32 2.87
CA VAL A 45 0.78 1.20 3.78
C VAL A 45 1.34 0.02 3.01
N MET A 46 2.23 -0.75 3.65
CA MET A 46 2.89 -1.88 3.03
C MET A 46 1.88 -2.96 2.59
N ILE A 47 2.09 -3.51 1.40
CA ILE A 47 1.56 -4.81 0.99
C ILE A 47 2.73 -5.79 0.93
N THR A 48 2.55 -6.98 1.50
CA THR A 48 3.59 -8.01 1.53
C THR A 48 3.01 -9.39 1.25
N SER A 49 3.85 -10.35 0.89
CA SER A 49 3.37 -11.72 0.63
C SER A 49 2.75 -12.34 1.87
N ALA A 50 1.64 -13.06 1.70
CA ALA A 50 0.99 -13.83 2.76
C ALA A 50 1.85 -14.99 3.30
N ALA A 51 2.92 -15.36 2.58
CA ALA A 51 3.93 -16.31 3.07
C ALA A 51 4.80 -15.74 4.19
N ASN A 52 4.86 -14.42 4.34
CA ASN A 52 5.56 -13.80 5.46
C ASN A 52 4.78 -14.00 6.76
N ARG A 53 5.50 -14.04 7.90
CA ARG A 53 4.87 -14.09 9.22
C ARG A 53 3.87 -12.94 9.37
N ARG A 54 2.62 -13.29 9.67
CA ARG A 54 1.55 -12.31 9.96
C ARG A 54 1.86 -11.52 11.22
N TRP A 55 1.51 -10.24 11.17
CA TRP A 55 1.56 -9.32 12.30
C TRP A 55 0.12 -9.07 12.80
N PRO A 56 -0.05 -8.60 14.04
CA PRO A 56 -1.34 -8.10 14.49
C PRO A 56 -1.89 -7.07 13.50
N ASP A 57 -3.19 -7.14 13.24
CA ASP A 57 -3.92 -6.25 12.34
C ASP A 57 -3.51 -6.29 10.85
N ASP A 58 -2.72 -7.28 10.43
CA ASP A 58 -2.56 -7.59 9.01
C ASP A 58 -3.93 -8.03 8.44
N LEU A 59 -4.32 -7.44 7.30
CA LEU A 59 -5.49 -7.85 6.54
C LEU A 59 -5.07 -8.80 5.43
N ASP A 60 -5.54 -10.05 5.48
CA ASP A 60 -5.33 -11.00 4.40
C ASP A 60 -6.26 -10.71 3.21
N LEU A 61 -5.68 -10.68 2.01
CA LEU A 61 -6.42 -10.52 0.77
C LEU A 61 -6.97 -11.86 0.24
N GLU A 62 -6.59 -12.97 0.86
CA GLU A 62 -7.08 -14.33 0.61
C GLU A 62 -6.94 -14.73 -0.86
N ASP A 63 -8.03 -15.07 -1.54
CA ASP A 63 -8.09 -15.40 -2.98
C ASP A 63 -8.35 -14.17 -3.87
N ARG A 64 -8.64 -13.01 -3.27
CA ARG A 64 -9.01 -11.76 -3.96
C ARG A 64 -7.82 -10.88 -4.32
N TYR A 65 -6.59 -11.27 -3.96
CA TYR A 65 -5.37 -10.49 -4.24
C TYR A 65 -5.20 -10.12 -5.71
N GLY A 66 -5.64 -10.97 -6.64
CA GLY A 66 -5.55 -10.72 -8.08
C GLY A 66 -6.40 -9.54 -8.55
N GLU A 67 -7.53 -9.27 -7.90
CA GLU A 67 -8.39 -8.11 -8.18
C GLU A 67 -7.69 -6.80 -7.84
N ALA A 68 -6.76 -6.84 -6.89
CA ALA A 68 -5.91 -5.73 -6.48
C ALA A 68 -4.64 -5.58 -7.34
N GLY A 69 -4.50 -6.35 -8.42
CA GLY A 69 -3.33 -6.32 -9.32
C GLY A 69 -2.09 -7.03 -8.76
N LEU A 70 -2.24 -7.86 -7.72
CA LEU A 70 -1.13 -8.54 -7.09
C LEU A 70 -0.89 -9.91 -7.74
N PRO A 71 0.38 -10.31 -7.97
CA PRO A 71 0.69 -11.57 -8.66
C PRO A 71 0.63 -12.81 -7.75
N ALA A 72 0.48 -12.62 -6.43
CA ALA A 72 0.51 -13.70 -5.44
C ALA A 72 -0.30 -13.32 -4.18
N PRO A 73 -0.75 -14.32 -3.39
CA PRO A 73 -1.40 -14.09 -2.11
C PRO A 73 -0.61 -13.13 -1.23
N SER A 74 -1.31 -12.12 -0.70
CA SER A 74 -0.70 -10.96 -0.07
C SER A 74 -1.53 -10.49 1.11
N VAL A 75 -0.89 -9.80 2.05
CA VAL A 75 -1.51 -9.12 3.17
C VAL A 75 -1.23 -7.62 3.10
N VAL A 76 -2.21 -6.81 3.46
CA VAL A 76 -2.00 -5.38 3.75
C VAL A 76 -1.56 -5.27 5.21
N ARG A 77 -0.51 -4.49 5.47
CA ARG A 77 0.05 -4.27 6.81
C ARG A 77 -0.10 -2.79 7.19
N PRO A 78 -1.24 -2.40 7.81
CA PRO A 78 -1.51 -1.00 8.13
C PRO A 78 -0.47 -0.36 9.05
N SER A 79 0.14 -1.14 9.94
CA SER A 79 1.16 -0.67 10.90
C SER A 79 2.48 -0.24 10.25
N LYS A 80 2.68 -0.52 8.96
CA LYS A 80 3.84 -0.11 8.17
C LYS A 80 3.43 0.97 7.16
N ILE A 81 3.19 2.18 7.66
CA ILE A 81 2.91 3.37 6.85
C ILE A 81 4.20 4.11 6.47
N ALA A 82 4.24 4.67 5.26
CA ALA A 82 5.32 5.52 4.77
C ALA A 82 4.76 6.67 3.93
N THR A 83 5.52 7.77 3.89
CA THR A 83 5.31 8.85 2.91
C THR A 83 6.25 8.62 1.73
N ILE A 84 5.74 8.75 0.51
CA ILE A 84 6.55 8.61 -0.70
C ILE A 84 6.23 9.73 -1.70
N GLU A 85 7.18 9.98 -2.60
CA GLU A 85 6.96 10.80 -3.79
C GLU A 85 5.99 10.08 -4.74
N ALA A 86 4.89 10.72 -5.10
CA ALA A 86 3.92 10.13 -6.03
C ALA A 86 4.55 9.89 -7.42
N SER A 87 5.51 10.71 -7.82
CA SER A 87 6.26 10.54 -9.08
C SER A 87 7.06 9.23 -9.16
N ALA A 88 7.37 8.60 -8.01
CA ALA A 88 8.09 7.34 -7.93
C ALA A 88 7.16 6.11 -7.91
N ALA A 89 5.84 6.32 -7.88
CA ALA A 89 4.84 5.27 -7.80
C ALA A 89 4.23 4.97 -9.18
N GLU A 90 3.86 3.71 -9.39
CA GLU A 90 3.15 3.25 -10.58
C GLU A 90 1.89 2.52 -10.16
N SER A 91 0.73 2.87 -10.72
CA SER A 91 -0.51 2.16 -10.43
C SER A 91 -0.46 0.73 -10.98
N ILE A 92 -0.86 -0.24 -10.16
CA ILE A 92 -0.95 -1.65 -10.58
C ILE A 92 -2.35 -2.24 -10.33
N GLY A 93 -3.22 -1.55 -9.61
CA GLY A 93 -4.57 -2.03 -9.30
C GLY A 93 -5.26 -1.17 -8.26
N ARG A 94 -6.34 -1.69 -7.69
CA ARG A 94 -7.11 -1.02 -6.64
C ARG A 94 -7.68 -2.06 -5.67
N LEU A 95 -7.67 -1.73 -4.39
CA LEU A 95 -8.29 -2.57 -3.36
C LEU A 95 -9.81 -2.35 -3.37
N ASP A 96 -10.58 -3.41 -3.15
CA ASP A 96 -12.03 -3.30 -3.03
C ASP A 96 -12.46 -2.48 -1.80
N GLU A 97 -13.63 -1.87 -1.89
CA GLU A 97 -14.12 -0.92 -0.88
C GLU A 97 -14.29 -1.56 0.50
N ALA A 98 -14.70 -2.82 0.57
CA ALA A 98 -14.92 -3.51 1.84
C ALA A 98 -13.59 -3.71 2.59
N ARG A 99 -12.56 -4.18 1.88
CA ARG A 99 -11.21 -4.33 2.45
C ARG A 99 -10.56 -2.98 2.75
N LEU A 100 -10.75 -1.99 1.89
CA LEU A 100 -10.27 -0.63 2.12
C LEU A 100 -10.87 -0.04 3.41
N ALA A 101 -12.16 -0.22 3.65
CA ALA A 101 -12.81 0.24 4.87
C ALA A 101 -12.18 -0.39 6.12
N VAL A 102 -11.87 -1.69 6.10
CA VAL A 102 -11.18 -2.38 7.20
C VAL A 102 -9.79 -1.82 7.45
N VAL A 103 -9.01 -1.58 6.39
CA VAL A 103 -7.68 -0.97 6.52
C VAL A 103 -7.76 0.44 7.10
N MET A 104 -8.68 1.26 6.60
CA MET A 104 -8.84 2.64 7.08
C MET A 104 -9.30 2.69 8.54
N GLU A 105 -10.21 1.81 8.93
CA GLU A 105 -10.63 1.70 10.33
C GLU A 105 -9.47 1.24 11.23
N THR A 106 -8.68 0.28 10.76
CA THR A 106 -7.49 -0.18 11.48
C THR A 106 -6.51 0.96 11.74
N ILE A 107 -6.23 1.78 10.72
CA ILE A 107 -5.35 2.96 10.83
C ILE A 107 -5.93 3.98 11.82
N ARG A 108 -7.24 4.26 11.74
CA ARG A 108 -7.92 5.21 12.64
C ARG A 108 -7.83 4.84 14.11
N ARG A 109 -7.82 3.54 14.45
CA ARG A 109 -7.70 3.11 15.85
C ARG A 109 -6.36 3.47 16.50
N TRP A 110 -5.34 3.81 15.72
CA TRP A 110 -4.00 4.17 16.22
C TRP A 110 -3.70 5.67 16.17
N LEU A 111 -4.59 6.48 15.63
CA LEU A 111 -4.46 7.93 15.47
C LEU A 111 -5.46 8.67 16.37
#